data_AF-A0A498G5H4-F1
#
_entry.id   AF-A0A498G5H4-F1
#
_cell.length_a   1.000
_cell.length_b   1.000
_cell.length_c   1.000
_cell.angle_alpha   90.00
_cell.angle_beta   90.00
_cell.angle_gamma   90.00
#
_symmetry.space_group_name_H-M   'P 1'
#
loop_
_entity.id
_entity.type
_entity.pdbx_description
1 polymer ?
#
loop_
_entity_poly.entity_id
_entity_poly.type
_entity_poly.pdbx_seq_one_letter_code
_entity_poly.pdbx_strand_id
1 'polypeptide(L)'
;EPSASATLTTVTHEVSGVSSSAGTEGSSPLTPIQQEAEFIVSSVDGDISVFGSGLISAELSSVISDSLGLVVPAAVVLILFFLIIAYRDPFDLLIGLVSLAMAIVWTFGFMGWAGIPFTQMLITVPPLLLAIGIDFGIHAVNRYREERIEDIEPTPAMRTATDQLLPAFFIVTGTTVLGFAANGTSQ
;
A
#
# COMPACT_ATOMS: atom_id res chain seq x y z
N GLU A 1 1.11 23.17 47.47
CA GLU A 1 1.60 22.78 46.13
C GLU A 1 0.99 21.43 45.79
N PRO A 2 0.29 21.24 44.67
CA PRO A 2 -0.21 19.92 44.32
C PRO A 2 0.98 19.04 43.88
N SER A 3 1.30 18.00 44.64
CA SER A 3 2.24 16.96 44.23
C SER A 3 1.46 15.75 43.73
N ALA A 4 1.79 15.27 42.53
CA ALA A 4 1.27 14.01 42.00
C ALA A 4 2.36 12.95 42.15
N SER A 5 2.00 11.80 42.73
CA SER A 5 2.86 10.62 42.87
C SER A 5 2.33 9.53 41.94
N ALA A 6 3.14 9.07 40.99
CA ALA A 6 2.83 7.93 40.13
C ALA A 6 3.70 6.73 40.52
N THR A 7 3.10 5.54 40.65
CA THR A 7 3.79 4.28 40.90
C THR A 7 3.52 3.33 39.74
N LEU A 8 4.58 2.92 39.03
CA LEU A 8 4.50 1.94 37.95
C LEU A 8 4.87 0.56 38.48
N THR A 9 3.97 -0.42 38.33
CA THR A 9 4.23 -1.83 38.66
C THR A 9 4.15 -2.65 37.38
N THR A 10 5.22 -3.39 37.06
CA THR A 10 5.27 -4.27 35.88
C THR A 10 5.19 -5.73 36.33
N VAL A 11 4.30 -6.50 35.71
CA VAL A 11 4.19 -7.95 35.91
C VAL A 11 4.48 -8.64 34.59
N THR A 12 5.47 -9.53 34.57
CA THR A 12 5.89 -10.27 33.37
C THR A 12 5.61 -11.76 33.57
N HIS A 13 5.04 -12.41 32.56
CA HIS A 13 4.77 -13.84 32.57
C HIS A 13 5.42 -14.51 31.36
N GLU A 14 6.26 -15.52 31.60
CA GLU A 14 6.97 -16.27 30.56
C GLU A 14 6.35 -17.66 30.41
N VAL A 15 5.97 -18.04 29.19
CA VAL A 15 5.37 -19.35 28.90
C VAL A 15 6.43 -20.26 28.29
N SER A 16 6.80 -21.32 29.01
CA SER A 16 7.82 -22.27 28.56
C SER A 16 7.38 -23.02 27.29
N GLY A 17 8.27 -23.09 26.29
CA GLY A 17 8.01 -23.82 25.04
C GLY A 17 7.33 -23.01 23.93
N VAL A 18 7.06 -21.72 24.15
CA VAL A 18 6.49 -20.81 23.15
C VAL A 18 7.45 -19.63 22.94
N SER A 19 7.87 -19.37 21.70
CA SER A 19 8.70 -18.21 21.40
C SER A 19 7.89 -16.92 21.59
N SER A 20 8.42 -15.97 22.36
CA SER A 20 7.83 -14.66 22.62
C SER A 20 7.84 -13.73 21.40
N SER A 21 8.61 -14.05 20.36
CA SER A 21 8.55 -13.38 19.07
C SER A 21 7.35 -13.86 18.27
N ALA A 22 6.43 -12.96 17.94
CA ALA A 22 5.57 -13.17 16.79
C ALA A 22 6.50 -13.28 15.57
N GLY A 23 6.58 -14.46 14.96
CA GLY A 23 7.25 -14.59 13.68
C GLY A 23 6.55 -13.70 12.64
N THR A 24 7.25 -13.32 11.58
CA THR A 24 6.75 -12.46 10.50
C THR A 24 5.55 -13.06 9.74
N GLU A 25 5.21 -14.33 9.96
CA GLU A 25 4.27 -15.09 9.13
C GLU A 25 3.02 -15.63 9.85
N GLY A 26 2.79 -15.37 11.14
CA GLY A 26 1.58 -15.92 11.76
C GLY A 26 1.36 -15.54 13.21
N SER A 27 0.08 -15.40 13.56
CA SER A 27 -0.45 -15.17 14.90
C SER A 27 0.37 -15.93 15.95
N SER A 28 0.99 -15.19 16.87
CA SER A 28 1.65 -15.81 18.01
C SER A 28 0.62 -16.69 18.74
N PRO A 29 0.99 -17.88 19.23
CA PRO A 29 0.13 -18.66 20.13
C PRO A 29 -0.27 -17.84 21.38
N LEU A 30 0.48 -16.78 21.67
CA LEU A 30 0.23 -15.87 22.78
C LEU A 30 -0.75 -14.74 22.42
N THR A 31 -1.03 -14.47 21.13
CA THR A 31 -1.95 -13.40 20.72
C THR A 31 -3.34 -13.53 21.35
N PRO A 32 -4.01 -14.70 21.33
CA PRO A 32 -5.33 -14.83 21.95
C PRO A 32 -5.28 -14.63 23.47
N ILE A 33 -4.22 -15.10 24.13
CA ILE A 33 -4.02 -14.94 25.58
C ILE A 33 -3.80 -13.47 25.93
N GLN A 34 -3.04 -12.74 25.12
CA GLN A 34 -2.76 -11.32 25.32
C GLN A 34 -4.03 -10.47 25.10
N GLN A 35 -4.84 -10.80 24.09
CA GLN A 35 -6.13 -10.14 23.84
C GLN A 35 -7.13 -10.39 24.96
N GLU A 36 -7.21 -11.63 25.47
CA GLU A 36 -8.08 -11.96 26.61
C GLU A 36 -7.62 -11.22 27.88
N ALA A 37 -6.30 -11.14 28.12
CA ALA A 37 -5.77 -10.38 29.24
C ALA A 37 -6.12 -8.89 29.14
N GLU A 38 -6.03 -8.29 27.95
CA GLU A 38 -6.45 -6.90 27.73
C GLU A 38 -7.95 -6.72 27.92
N PHE A 39 -8.78 -7.65 27.43
CA PHE A 39 -10.22 -7.63 27.63
C PHE A 39 -10.58 -7.66 29.12
N ILE A 40 -10.00 -8.58 29.90
CA ILE A 40 -10.22 -8.68 31.35
C ILE A 40 -9.78 -7.40 32.05
N VAL A 41 -8.59 -6.88 31.72
CA VAL A 41 -8.05 -5.66 32.33
C VAL A 41 -8.92 -4.44 32.01
N SER A 42 -9.42 -4.32 30.78
CA SER A 42 -10.31 -3.22 30.36
C SER A 42 -11.66 -3.22 31.09
N SER A 43 -12.06 -4.35 31.68
CA SER A 43 -13.29 -4.49 32.46
C SER A 43 -13.15 -4.09 33.93
N VAL A 44 -11.92 -3.81 34.40
CA VAL A 44 -11.61 -3.39 35.77
C VAL A 44 -11.35 -1.89 35.80
N ASP A 45 -11.95 -1.17 36.75
CA ASP A 45 -11.62 0.24 36.99
C ASP A 45 -10.17 0.39 37.48
N GLY A 46 -9.29 0.91 36.60
CA GLY A 46 -7.89 1.18 36.89
C GLY A 46 -7.10 1.59 35.63
N ASP A 47 -5.98 2.29 35.82
CA ASP A 47 -5.05 2.66 34.71
C ASP A 47 -4.04 1.53 34.51
N ILE A 48 -4.50 0.45 33.88
CA ILE A 48 -3.71 -0.77 33.67
C ILE A 48 -3.65 -1.03 32.16
N SER A 49 -2.43 -1.07 31.62
CA SER A 49 -2.20 -1.32 30.19
C SER A 49 -1.50 -2.66 29.99
N VAL A 50 -1.99 -3.42 29.01
CA VAL A 50 -1.41 -4.71 28.61
C VAL A 50 -0.54 -4.49 27.38
N PHE A 51 0.66 -5.07 27.36
CA PHE A 51 1.57 -4.98 26.21
C PHE A 51 2.09 -6.37 25.85
N GLY A 52 2.24 -6.63 24.55
CA GLY A 52 2.76 -7.90 24.05
C GLY A 52 2.91 -7.91 22.53
N SER A 53 3.85 -8.72 22.02
CA SER A 53 4.14 -8.84 20.59
C SER A 53 2.92 -9.28 19.76
N GLY A 54 2.09 -10.15 20.33
CA GLY A 54 0.85 -10.63 19.72
C GLY A 54 -0.24 -9.57 19.67
N LEU A 55 -0.41 -8.79 20.75
CA LEU A 55 -1.33 -7.67 20.78
C LEU A 55 -0.93 -6.56 19.81
N ILE A 56 0.35 -6.18 19.81
CA ILE A 56 0.88 -5.18 18.85
C ILE A 56 0.64 -5.64 17.42
N SER A 57 0.87 -6.91 17.12
CA SER A 57 0.65 -7.47 15.77
C SER A 57 -0.83 -7.50 15.37
N ALA A 58 -1.73 -7.79 16.31
CA ALA A 58 -3.17 -7.77 16.08
C ALA A 58 -3.67 -6.34 15.81
N GLU A 59 -3.25 -5.38 16.64
CA GLU A 59 -3.56 -3.97 16.45
C GLU A 59 -3.02 -3.48 15.10
N LEU A 60 -1.79 -3.86 14.73
CA LEU A 60 -1.20 -3.51 13.44
C LEU A 60 -2.02 -4.05 12.27
N SER A 61 -2.46 -5.31 12.37
CA SER A 61 -3.31 -5.93 11.36
C SER A 61 -4.66 -5.23 11.23
N SER A 62 -5.25 -4.80 12.35
CA SER A 62 -6.49 -4.02 12.36
C SER A 62 -6.29 -2.68 11.65
N VAL A 63 -5.24 -1.93 12.03
CA VAL A 63 -4.89 -0.65 11.41
C VAL A 63 -4.62 -0.79 9.91
N ILE A 64 -3.93 -1.85 9.48
CA ILE A 64 -3.75 -2.15 8.04
C ILE A 64 -5.10 -2.33 7.35
N SER A 65 -5.97 -3.16 7.91
CA SER A 65 -7.28 -3.47 7.31
C SER A 65 -8.17 -2.23 7.21
N ASP A 66 -8.27 -1.44 8.28
CA ASP A 66 -9.05 -0.21 8.33
C ASP A 66 -8.51 0.84 7.35
N SER A 67 -7.18 1.01 7.31
CA SER A 67 -6.53 1.94 6.38
C SER A 67 -6.78 1.55 4.93
N LEU A 68 -6.63 0.27 4.57
CA LEU A 68 -6.91 -0.20 3.22
C LEU A 68 -8.40 -0.06 2.88
N GLY A 69 -9.29 -0.35 3.83
CA GLY A 69 -10.74 -0.23 3.68
C GLY A 69 -11.21 1.21 3.42
N LEU A 70 -10.47 2.21 3.89
CA LEU A 70 -10.79 3.63 3.67
C LEU A 70 -10.02 4.23 2.49
N VAL A 71 -8.69 4.04 2.44
CA VAL A 71 -7.80 4.72 1.51
C VAL A 71 -7.96 4.19 0.08
N VAL A 72 -8.07 2.87 -0.11
CA VAL A 72 -8.15 2.28 -1.46
C VAL A 72 -9.44 2.71 -2.17
N PRO A 73 -10.64 2.61 -1.57
CA PRO A 73 -11.86 3.08 -2.22
C PRO A 73 -11.84 4.58 -2.50
N ALA A 74 -11.36 5.39 -1.54
CA ALA A 74 -11.25 6.84 -1.73
C ALA A 74 -10.33 7.19 -2.91
N ALA A 75 -9.17 6.53 -3.01
CA ALA A 75 -8.25 6.69 -4.13
C ALA A 75 -8.92 6.30 -5.45
N VAL A 76 -9.56 5.12 -5.52
CA VAL A 76 -10.25 4.65 -6.74
C VAL A 76 -11.33 5.63 -7.21
N VAL A 77 -12.14 6.16 -6.30
CA VAL A 77 -13.18 7.15 -6.64
C VAL A 77 -12.55 8.43 -7.21
N LEU A 78 -11.52 8.95 -6.54
CA LEU A 78 -10.81 10.15 -6.98
C LEU A 78 -10.14 9.96 -8.35
N ILE A 79 -9.56 8.79 -8.57
CA ILE A 79 -8.94 8.38 -9.83
C ILE A 79 -9.97 8.30 -10.95
N LEU A 80 -11.08 7.60 -10.73
CA LEU A 80 -12.16 7.50 -11.71
C LEU A 80 -12.65 8.88 -12.11
N PHE A 81 -12.82 9.78 -11.13
CA PHE A 81 -13.18 11.17 -11.37
C PHE A 81 -12.16 11.88 -12.30
N PHE A 82 -10.86 11.77 -12.01
CA PHE A 82 -9.83 12.38 -12.85
C PHE A 82 -9.75 11.75 -14.24
N LEU A 83 -9.82 10.43 -14.35
CA LEU A 83 -9.76 9.72 -15.64
C LEU A 83 -10.95 10.06 -16.54
N ILE A 84 -12.16 10.15 -15.98
CA ILE A 84 -13.36 10.57 -16.72
C ILE A 84 -13.14 11.97 -17.32
N ILE A 85 -12.57 12.89 -16.55
CA ILE A 85 -12.30 14.27 -17.00
C ILE A 85 -11.16 14.31 -18.03
N ALA A 86 -10.10 13.53 -17.81
CA ALA A 86 -8.90 13.54 -18.65
C ALA A 86 -9.15 12.90 -20.02
N TYR A 87 -9.76 11.71 -20.04
CA TYR A 87 -9.92 10.95 -21.27
C TYR A 87 -11.13 11.39 -22.09
N ARG A 88 -12.26 11.71 -21.43
CA ARG A 88 -13.51 12.13 -22.09
C ARG A 88 -14.10 11.12 -23.09
N ASP A 89 -13.47 9.97 -23.27
CA ASP A 89 -13.91 8.85 -24.10
C ASP A 89 -13.92 7.54 -23.26
N PRO A 90 -15.00 6.74 -23.31
CA PRO A 90 -15.13 5.53 -22.49
C PRO A 90 -14.18 4.39 -22.89
N PHE A 91 -13.71 4.32 -24.14
CA PHE A 91 -12.74 3.31 -24.55
C PHE A 91 -11.36 3.62 -24.00
N ASP A 92 -10.91 4.88 -24.08
CA ASP A 92 -9.65 5.32 -23.49
C ASP A 92 -9.64 5.11 -21.96
N LEU A 93 -10.77 5.38 -21.31
CA LEU A 93 -10.97 5.07 -19.88
C LEU A 93 -10.82 3.60 -19.58
N LEU A 94 -11.45 2.72 -20.36
CA LEU A 94 -11.37 1.29 -20.16
C LEU A 94 -9.94 0.77 -20.33
N ILE A 95 -9.22 1.25 -21.34
CA ILE A 95 -7.82 0.88 -21.58
C ILE A 95 -6.95 1.32 -20.40
N GLY A 96 -7.12 2.54 -19.92
CA GLY A 96 -6.42 3.06 -18.74
C GLY A 96 -6.68 2.22 -17.48
N LEU A 97 -7.95 1.86 -17.23
CA LEU A 97 -8.33 1.01 -16.10
C LEU A 97 -7.76 -0.40 -16.20
N VAL A 98 -7.75 -1.00 -17.40
CA VAL A 98 -7.15 -2.32 -17.64
C VAL A 98 -5.64 -2.27 -17.40
N SER A 99 -4.95 -1.24 -17.91
CA SER A 99 -3.52 -1.03 -17.67
C SER A 99 -3.21 -0.89 -16.18
N LEU A 100 -4.06 -0.16 -15.45
CA LEU A 100 -3.90 0.01 -14.01
C LEU A 100 -4.14 -1.29 -13.23
N ALA A 101 -5.20 -2.03 -13.58
CA ALA A 101 -5.47 -3.34 -12.99
C ALA A 101 -4.31 -4.32 -13.25
N MET A 102 -3.76 -4.31 -14.46
CA MET A 102 -2.56 -5.09 -14.81
C MET A 102 -1.38 -4.72 -13.91
N ALA A 103 -1.10 -3.44 -13.68
CA ALA A 103 -0.02 -3.01 -12.79
C ALA A 103 -0.21 -3.53 -11.35
N ILE A 104 -1.41 -3.39 -10.80
CA ILE A 104 -1.77 -3.90 -9.45
C ILE A 104 -1.58 -5.41 -9.37
N VAL A 105 -2.12 -6.16 -10.34
CA VAL A 105 -2.01 -7.63 -10.39
C VAL A 105 -0.55 -8.05 -10.50
N TRP A 106 0.25 -7.39 -11.33
CA TRP A 106 1.67 -7.71 -11.45
C TRP A 106 2.45 -7.37 -10.18
N THR A 107 2.19 -6.24 -9.53
CA THR A 107 2.92 -5.88 -8.31
C THR A 107 2.59 -6.82 -7.15
N PHE A 108 1.30 -7.00 -6.83
CA PHE A 108 0.91 -7.85 -5.70
C PHE A 108 0.99 -9.34 -6.03
N GLY A 109 0.76 -9.72 -7.28
CA GLY A 109 0.97 -11.10 -7.75
C GLY A 109 2.44 -11.50 -7.70
N PHE A 110 3.36 -10.61 -8.10
CA PHE A 110 4.80 -10.83 -7.93
C PHE A 110 5.18 -10.91 -6.45
N MET A 111 4.63 -10.04 -5.61
CA MET A 111 4.87 -10.06 -4.16
C MET A 111 4.48 -11.41 -3.55
N GLY A 112 3.30 -11.93 -3.89
CA GLY A 112 2.85 -13.25 -3.47
C GLY A 112 3.71 -14.38 -4.04
N TRP A 113 4.12 -14.29 -5.31
CA TRP A 113 5.01 -15.26 -5.94
C TRP A 113 6.42 -15.29 -5.33
N ALA A 114 6.95 -14.12 -4.98
CA ALA A 114 8.27 -13.96 -4.35
C ALA A 114 8.26 -14.24 -2.84
N GLY A 115 7.10 -14.53 -2.24
CA GLY A 115 6.97 -14.77 -0.81
C GLY A 115 7.24 -13.52 0.06
N ILE A 116 7.06 -12.33 -0.51
CA ILE A 116 7.27 -11.07 0.22
C ILE A 116 5.99 -10.78 1.04
N PRO A 117 6.07 -10.72 2.38
CA PRO A 117 4.89 -10.46 3.20
C PRO A 117 4.40 -9.02 3.04
N PHE A 118 3.09 -8.83 2.98
CA PHE A 118 2.48 -7.50 2.97
C PHE A 118 2.49 -6.94 4.40
N THR A 119 3.38 -5.98 4.66
CA THR A 119 3.55 -5.34 5.98
C THR A 119 2.90 -3.96 6.02
N GLN A 120 2.80 -3.36 7.20
CA GLN A 120 2.25 -2.01 7.38
C GLN A 120 2.97 -0.95 6.53
N MET A 121 4.29 -1.10 6.34
CA MET A 121 5.08 -0.18 5.51
C MET A 121 4.57 -0.15 4.06
N LEU A 122 4.06 -1.29 3.58
CA LEU A 122 3.54 -1.46 2.23
C LEU A 122 2.10 -0.96 2.04
N ILE A 123 1.41 -0.47 3.09
CA ILE A 123 0.10 0.22 2.95
C ILE A 123 0.18 1.41 1.99
N THR A 124 1.33 2.08 1.95
CA THR A 124 1.56 3.25 1.08
C THR A 124 1.69 2.88 -0.40
N VAL A 125 2.01 1.62 -0.71
CA VAL A 125 2.27 1.14 -2.07
C VAL A 125 1.03 1.20 -2.96
N PRO A 126 -0.16 0.67 -2.58
CA PRO A 126 -1.32 0.74 -3.46
C PRO A 126 -1.69 2.16 -3.94
N PRO A 127 -1.80 3.18 -3.07
CA PRO A 127 -2.02 4.56 -3.51
C PRO A 127 -0.93 5.10 -4.46
N LEU A 128 0.33 4.76 -4.22
CA LEU A 128 1.44 5.17 -5.09
C LEU A 128 1.40 4.48 -6.47
N LEU A 129 1.13 3.18 -6.50
CA LEU A 129 0.94 2.42 -7.74
C LEU A 129 -0.22 2.98 -8.56
N LEU A 130 -1.31 3.32 -7.88
CA LEU A 130 -2.46 3.96 -8.49
C LEU A 130 -2.07 5.29 -9.15
N ALA A 131 -1.36 6.16 -8.43
CA ALA A 131 -0.91 7.46 -8.96
C ALA A 131 0.02 7.30 -10.17
N ILE A 132 1.05 6.45 -10.07
CA ILE A 132 2.04 6.24 -11.13
C ILE A 132 1.42 5.55 -12.36
N GLY A 133 0.56 4.55 -12.15
CA GLY A 133 -0.08 3.80 -13.23
C GLY A 133 -0.97 4.70 -14.10
N ILE A 134 -1.67 5.66 -13.47
CA ILE A 134 -2.49 6.63 -14.17
C ILE A 134 -1.65 7.66 -14.91
N ASP A 135 -0.57 8.15 -14.30
CA ASP A 135 0.31 9.13 -14.92
C ASP A 135 0.84 8.62 -16.27
N PHE A 136 1.39 7.40 -16.28
CA PHE A 136 1.82 6.75 -17.52
C PHE A 136 0.68 6.52 -18.52
N GLY A 137 -0.49 6.11 -18.03
CA GLY A 137 -1.67 5.93 -18.89
C GLY A 137 -2.12 7.22 -19.55
N ILE A 138 -2.16 8.33 -18.81
CA ILE A 138 -2.58 9.64 -19.34
C ILE A 138 -1.58 10.13 -20.37
N HIS A 139 -0.28 10.05 -20.08
CA HIS A 139 0.76 10.42 -21.03
C HIS A 139 0.72 9.59 -22.31
N ALA A 140 0.49 8.27 -22.21
CA ALA A 140 0.35 7.38 -23.36
C ALA A 140 -0.83 7.75 -24.26
N VAL A 141 -2.02 7.86 -23.68
CA VAL A 141 -3.24 8.19 -24.44
C VAL A 141 -3.17 9.59 -25.04
N ASN A 142 -2.73 10.59 -24.26
CA ASN A 142 -2.66 11.96 -24.77
C ASN A 142 -1.66 12.10 -25.92
N ARG A 143 -0.50 11.43 -25.83
CA ARG A 143 0.48 11.49 -26.91
C ARG A 143 -0.02 10.81 -28.17
N TYR A 144 -0.67 9.65 -28.03
CA TYR A 144 -1.34 9.01 -29.15
C TYR A 144 -2.40 9.93 -29.78
N ARG A 145 -3.22 10.60 -28.97
CA ARG A 145 -4.25 11.53 -29.45
C ARG A 145 -3.68 12.75 -30.16
N GLU A 146 -2.55 13.27 -29.69
CA GLU A 146 -1.84 14.38 -30.34
C GLU A 146 -1.41 14.01 -31.76
N GLU A 147 -0.79 12.84 -31.93
CA GLU A 147 -0.40 12.30 -33.25
C GLU A 147 -1.63 12.03 -34.14
N ARG A 148 -2.76 11.64 -33.55
CA ARG A 148 -4.03 11.42 -34.29
C ARG A 148 -4.72 12.73 -34.72
N ILE A 149 -4.46 13.85 -34.06
CA ILE A 149 -4.95 15.17 -34.48
C ILE A 149 -4.21 15.65 -35.73
N GLU A 150 -2.98 15.20 -35.96
CA GLU A 150 -2.18 15.51 -37.15
C GLU A 150 -2.53 14.65 -38.38
N ASP A 151 -3.71 14.01 -38.39
CA ASP A 151 -4.22 13.12 -39.46
C ASP A 151 -3.30 11.91 -39.78
N ILE A 152 -2.45 11.51 -38.82
CA ILE A 152 -1.61 10.32 -38.97
C ILE A 152 -2.45 9.06 -38.77
N GLU A 153 -2.29 8.08 -39.66
CA GLU A 153 -2.90 6.75 -39.56
C GLU A 153 -2.67 6.10 -38.16
N PRO A 154 -3.57 5.24 -37.65
CA PRO A 154 -3.52 4.76 -36.27
C PRO A 154 -2.21 4.06 -35.90
N THR A 155 -1.69 3.21 -36.80
CA THR A 155 -0.49 2.41 -36.53
C THR A 155 0.77 3.27 -36.50
N PRO A 156 1.03 4.16 -37.48
CA PRO A 156 2.14 5.11 -37.38
C PRO A 156 2.04 6.03 -36.16
N ALA A 157 0.85 6.56 -35.83
CA ALA A 157 0.65 7.41 -34.66
C ALA A 157 1.02 6.69 -33.35
N MET A 158 0.58 5.43 -33.19
CA MET A 158 0.93 4.62 -32.03
C MET A 158 2.44 4.35 -31.93
N ARG A 159 3.08 4.10 -33.07
CA ARG A 159 4.53 3.87 -33.13
C ARG A 159 5.31 5.11 -32.71
N THR A 160 4.96 6.27 -33.27
CA THR A 160 5.59 7.55 -32.92
C THR A 160 5.41 7.88 -31.44
N ALA A 161 4.19 7.75 -30.91
CA ALA A 161 3.92 7.98 -29.50
C ALA A 161 4.75 7.04 -28.60
N THR A 162 4.83 5.76 -28.96
CA THR A 162 5.62 4.76 -28.22
C THR A 162 7.12 5.05 -28.27
N ASP A 163 7.66 5.38 -29.45
CA ASP A 163 9.09 5.66 -29.64
C ASP A 163 9.56 6.87 -28.82
N GLN A 164 8.67 7.83 -28.57
CA GLN A 164 8.96 9.01 -27.76
C GLN A 164 8.75 8.79 -26.26
N LEU A 165 7.71 8.04 -25.88
CA LEU A 165 7.36 7.81 -24.48
C LEU A 165 8.25 6.75 -23.82
N LEU A 166 8.69 5.72 -24.54
CA LEU A 166 9.58 4.68 -24.01
C LEU A 166 10.83 5.25 -23.33
N PRO A 167 11.65 6.11 -23.97
CA PRO A 167 12.82 6.68 -23.31
C PRO A 167 12.46 7.58 -22.12
N ALA A 168 11.37 8.34 -22.21
CA ALA A 168 10.92 9.19 -21.11
C ALA A 168 10.50 8.36 -19.88
N PHE A 169 9.66 7.34 -20.09
CA PHE A 169 9.20 6.44 -19.03
C PHE A 169 10.34 5.62 -18.45
N PHE A 170 11.35 5.25 -19.24
CA PHE A 170 12.53 4.56 -18.74
C PHE A 170 13.30 5.45 -17.74
N ILE A 171 13.47 6.73 -18.04
CA ILE A 171 14.12 7.69 -17.13
C ILE A 171 13.31 7.86 -15.85
N VAL A 172 11.99 8.09 -15.95
CA VAL A 172 11.09 8.27 -14.79
C VAL A 172 11.05 7.01 -13.92
N THR A 173 10.96 5.84 -14.53
CA THR A 173 10.97 4.56 -13.82
C THR A 173 12.32 4.35 -13.15
N GLY A 174 13.43 4.63 -13.84
CA GLY A 174 14.77 4.51 -13.29
C GLY A 174 14.99 5.41 -12.07
N THR A 175 14.58 6.68 -12.13
CA THR A 175 14.69 7.60 -10.98
C THR A 175 13.80 7.17 -9.82
N THR A 176 12.59 6.66 -10.11
CA THR A 176 11.68 6.12 -9.09
C THR A 176 12.28 4.90 -8.39
N VAL A 177 12.81 3.94 -9.16
CA VAL A 177 13.48 2.74 -8.62
C VAL A 177 14.67 3.13 -7.76
N LEU A 178 15.51 4.08 -8.20
CA LEU A 178 16.64 4.57 -7.41
C LEU A 178 16.17 5.25 -6.10
N GLY A 179 15.09 6.01 -6.15
CA GLY A 179 14.50 6.64 -4.97
C GLY A 179 14.02 5.62 -3.93
N PHE A 180 13.28 4.59 -4.37
CA PHE A 180 12.84 3.50 -3.49
C PHE A 180 14.02 2.64 -3.00
N ALA A 181 15.00 2.34 -3.87
CA ALA A 181 16.18 1.56 -3.52
C ALA A 181 17.04 2.26 -2.45
N ALA A 182 17.16 3.59 -2.51
CA ALA A 182 17.88 4.37 -1.51
C ALA A 182 17.26 4.22 -0.10
N ASN A 183 15.92 4.16 -0.01
CA ASN A 183 15.23 3.88 1.24
C ASN A 183 15.54 2.47 1.76
N GLY A 184 15.61 1.47 0.87
CA GLY A 184 16.00 0.11 1.21
C GLY A 184 17.45 -0.02 1.72
N THR A 185 18.40 0.73 1.15
CA THR A 185 19.80 0.75 1.63
C THR A 185 20.01 1.53 2.93
N SER A 186 19.01 2.28 3.38
CA SER A 186 19.09 3.10 4.60
C SER A 186 18.81 2.32 5.90
N GLN A 187 18.60 1.00 5.81
CA GLN A 187 18.37 0.11 6.96
C GLN A 187 19.66 -0.57 7.42
#